data_AF-A0A6H0ZPA2-F1
#
_entry.id   AF-A0A6H0ZPA2-F1
#
_cell.length_a   1.000
_cell.length_b   1.000
_cell.length_c   1.000
_cell.angle_alpha   90.00
_cell.angle_beta   90.00
_cell.angle_gamma   90.00
#
_symmetry.space_group_name_H-M   'P 1'
#
loop_
_entity.id
_entity.type
_entity.pdbx_description
1 polymer ?
#
loop_
_entity_poly.entity_id
_entity_poly.type
_entity_poly.pdbx_seq_one_letter_code
_entity_poly.pdbx_strand_id
1 'polypeptide(L)'
;MSFHRRNFRPVNRGDIGKALDKPAALTVVAPESPRPLELLLGVTYDRESTLTADDAALHELLMTVALRDDVALQDETHAVPMRHILRYLGTEARRDAVKDSLSRLLKNTVSFGAYEQVPLLVSWIERKDADDVVHFTLPSPIKDAMTTQTEYAYIEISALPAMRSKFVSRLYKALVAELKATGRRWIKSGDNKVVVTASVEQIADWVCFPREKDGRVRGGKLKERVLDIAVDQFKDVAAFSLAINAEPAKTRGNPILDVQFELTLNPSSHHQARILFDAAGIRQFGGVDAPEFRVRQDIWLKASGHFVADFTDLSHSVLFGLWTACLQEMLDEQPLSDGYATRRYRGERLRQELAKRGADTTAWAWAMEEAENPDLVLRSKAERKEIAAAGETARRERVWGENAKPVAVQQPAAVIEVTAAPDATSFDAASEIWIDLDDTLSLRTIDDMVLEVVDRYRDWHGEETKVIKVRWWIKGNLDFMEFKKPATADDIETIISSIDRYVERVEYVA
;
A
#
# COMPACT_ATOMS: atom_id res chain seq x y z
N MET A 1 -5.55 -30.25 -18.83
CA MET A 1 -5.86 -28.96 -19.46
C MET A 1 -4.71 -28.00 -19.18
N SER A 2 -3.91 -27.66 -20.20
CA SER A 2 -2.81 -26.70 -20.07
C SER A 2 -3.40 -25.30 -20.05
N PHE A 3 -3.44 -24.66 -18.87
CA PHE A 3 -3.75 -23.24 -18.78
C PHE A 3 -2.65 -22.50 -19.54
N HIS A 4 -2.94 -22.07 -20.77
CA HIS A 4 -2.14 -21.05 -21.42
C HIS A 4 -2.18 -19.83 -20.50
N ARG A 5 -1.05 -19.53 -19.84
CA ARG A 5 -0.87 -18.22 -19.19
C ARG A 5 -1.16 -17.20 -20.28
N ARG A 6 -2.24 -16.41 -20.11
CA ARG A 6 -2.42 -15.17 -20.88
C ARG A 6 -1.07 -14.45 -20.90
N ASN A 7 -0.61 -14.03 -22.07
CA ASN A 7 0.60 -13.22 -22.21
C ASN A 7 0.46 -12.01 -21.29
N PHE A 8 1.10 -12.08 -20.13
CA PHE A 8 1.05 -11.04 -19.11
C PHE A 8 1.81 -9.84 -19.68
N ARG A 9 1.12 -8.71 -19.85
CA ARG A 9 1.74 -7.42 -20.17
C ARG A 9 1.64 -6.52 -18.94
N PRO A 10 2.75 -5.97 -18.43
CA PRO A 10 2.68 -5.05 -17.31
C PRO A 10 1.95 -3.78 -17.75
N VAL A 11 1.12 -3.24 -16.87
CA VAL A 11 0.33 -2.03 -17.09
C VAL A 11 0.60 -1.03 -15.98
N ASN A 12 0.23 0.22 -16.20
CA ASN A 12 0.29 1.24 -15.15
C ASN A 12 -0.44 0.77 -13.88
N ARG A 13 0.14 1.07 -12.72
CA ARG A 13 -0.47 0.86 -11.41
C ARG A 13 -0.91 2.21 -10.86
N GLY A 14 -2.10 2.25 -10.27
CA GLY A 14 -2.74 3.51 -9.90
C GLY A 14 -3.36 4.22 -11.12
N ASP A 15 -4.46 4.93 -10.89
CA ASP A 15 -5.20 5.61 -11.94
C ASP A 15 -4.62 7.00 -12.20
N ILE A 16 -3.88 7.10 -13.30
CA ILE A 16 -3.14 8.31 -13.68
C ILE A 16 -4.08 9.44 -14.09
N GLY A 17 -5.24 9.11 -14.67
CA GLY A 17 -6.26 10.13 -14.96
C GLY A 17 -6.71 10.80 -13.67
N LYS A 18 -7.12 10.00 -12.67
CA LYS A 18 -7.53 10.50 -11.36
C LYS A 18 -6.41 11.24 -10.62
N ALA A 19 -5.17 10.75 -10.72
CA ALA A 19 -4.00 11.38 -10.12
C ALA A 19 -3.76 12.80 -10.68
N LEU A 20 -3.98 12.99 -11.99
CA LEU A 20 -3.80 14.26 -12.68
C LEU A 20 -5.03 15.17 -12.63
N ASP A 21 -6.19 14.67 -12.18
CA ASP A 21 -7.44 15.45 -12.10
C ASP A 21 -7.50 16.39 -10.89
N LYS A 22 -6.70 16.16 -9.83
CA LYS A 22 -6.63 17.05 -8.64
C LYS A 22 -5.19 17.22 -8.14
N PRO A 23 -4.77 18.41 -7.66
CA PRO A 23 -3.36 18.66 -7.29
C PRO A 23 -2.83 17.70 -6.22
N ALA A 24 -3.63 17.44 -5.18
CA ALA A 24 -3.24 16.52 -4.10
C ALA A 24 -3.40 15.03 -4.45
N ALA A 25 -4.01 14.68 -5.59
CA ALA A 25 -4.27 13.29 -5.93
C ALA A 25 -3.02 12.56 -6.42
N LEU A 26 -2.02 13.27 -6.96
CA LEU A 26 -0.80 12.64 -7.49
C LEU A 26 0.01 11.93 -6.41
N THR A 27 0.16 12.54 -5.23
CA THR A 27 0.89 11.94 -4.09
C THR A 27 0.09 10.84 -3.40
N VAL A 28 -1.25 10.92 -3.42
CA VAL A 28 -2.13 9.91 -2.82
C VAL A 28 -2.21 8.66 -3.68
N VAL A 29 -2.46 8.82 -4.99
CA VAL A 29 -2.53 7.70 -5.93
C VAL A 29 -1.16 7.07 -6.14
N ALA A 30 -0.10 7.89 -6.12
CA ALA A 30 1.30 7.50 -6.33
C ALA A 30 1.45 6.54 -7.52
N PRO A 31 1.06 6.96 -8.73
CA PRO A 31 1.01 6.06 -9.86
C PRO A 31 2.40 5.55 -10.25
N GLU A 32 2.47 4.27 -10.60
CA GLU A 32 3.69 3.64 -11.12
C GLU A 32 3.47 3.22 -12.57
N SER A 33 4.54 3.32 -13.36
CA SER A 33 4.50 2.91 -14.77
C SER A 33 5.64 1.95 -15.06
N PRO A 34 5.39 0.85 -15.80
CA PRO A 34 6.46 -0.06 -16.17
C PRO A 34 7.39 0.59 -17.19
N ARG A 35 8.68 0.37 -17.03
CA ARG A 35 9.72 0.71 -18.01
C ARG A 35 10.60 -0.50 -18.28
N PRO A 36 10.93 -0.78 -19.54
CA PRO A 36 11.89 -1.82 -19.88
C PRO A 36 13.27 -1.43 -19.34
N LEU A 37 14.06 -2.42 -18.90
CA LEU A 37 15.37 -2.15 -18.28
C LEU A 37 16.32 -1.39 -19.21
N GLU A 38 16.24 -1.63 -20.53
CA GLU A 38 17.03 -0.91 -21.53
C GLU A 38 16.78 0.59 -21.54
N LEU A 39 15.56 1.04 -21.22
CA LEU A 39 15.23 2.47 -21.10
C LEU A 39 15.55 3.06 -19.72
N LEU A 40 15.86 2.22 -18.73
CA LEU A 40 16.26 2.65 -17.39
C LEU A 40 17.77 2.80 -17.24
N LEU A 41 18.55 1.87 -17.80
CA LEU A 41 20.02 1.83 -17.69
C LEU A 41 20.77 2.06 -19.01
N GLY A 42 20.18 1.70 -20.14
CA GLY A 42 20.86 1.66 -21.44
C GLY A 42 20.83 2.94 -22.26
N VAL A 43 20.25 4.03 -21.72
CA VAL A 43 20.00 5.26 -22.48
C VAL A 43 21.19 6.21 -22.41
N THR A 44 21.87 6.40 -23.54
CA THR A 44 22.91 7.42 -23.72
C THR A 44 22.40 8.56 -24.59
N TYR A 45 22.86 9.79 -24.35
CA TYR A 45 22.57 10.91 -25.25
C TYR A 45 23.64 11.00 -26.33
N ASP A 46 23.22 11.15 -27.59
CA ASP A 46 24.14 11.22 -28.73
C ASP A 46 24.97 12.51 -28.76
N ARG A 47 24.52 13.52 -28.00
CA ARG A 47 25.15 14.84 -27.85
C ARG A 47 25.03 15.29 -26.41
N GLU A 48 25.73 16.37 -26.04
CA GLU A 48 25.57 16.98 -24.72
C GLU A 48 24.09 17.34 -24.50
N SER A 49 23.49 16.69 -23.49
CA SER A 49 22.07 16.83 -23.22
C SER A 49 21.73 18.23 -22.72
N THR A 50 20.83 18.88 -23.43
CA THR A 50 20.25 20.18 -23.04
C THR A 50 19.04 20.03 -22.12
N LEU A 51 18.63 18.79 -21.82
CA LEU A 51 17.45 18.53 -21.00
C LEU A 51 17.65 19.00 -19.55
N THR A 52 16.58 19.46 -18.94
CA THR A 52 16.44 19.76 -17.51
C THR A 52 15.79 18.59 -16.77
N ALA A 53 15.63 18.71 -15.45
CA ALA A 53 14.87 17.73 -14.67
C ALA A 53 13.40 17.67 -15.08
N ASP A 54 12.76 18.82 -15.27
CA ASP A 54 11.35 18.92 -15.67
C ASP A 54 11.11 18.34 -17.05
N ASP A 55 12.06 18.49 -17.99
CA ASP A 55 11.97 17.87 -19.32
C ASP A 55 11.95 16.34 -19.21
N ALA A 56 12.83 15.78 -18.37
CA ALA A 56 12.90 14.34 -18.14
C ALA A 56 11.62 13.83 -17.46
N ALA A 57 11.11 14.53 -16.44
CA ALA A 57 9.85 14.19 -15.79
C ALA A 57 8.68 14.26 -16.78
N LEU A 58 8.63 15.30 -17.63
CA LEU A 58 7.61 15.44 -18.66
C LEU A 58 7.64 14.27 -19.65
N HIS A 59 8.83 13.87 -20.12
CA HIS A 59 8.94 12.72 -21.03
C HIS A 59 8.39 11.43 -20.40
N GLU A 60 8.70 11.20 -19.13
CA GLU A 60 8.18 10.05 -18.39
C GLU A 60 6.65 10.11 -18.24
N LEU A 61 6.09 11.28 -17.94
CA LEU A 61 4.63 11.47 -17.90
C LEU A 61 3.99 11.13 -19.25
N LEU A 62 4.54 11.62 -20.35
CA LEU A 62 3.98 11.41 -21.70
C LEU A 62 4.02 9.92 -22.09
N MET A 63 5.14 9.23 -21.87
CA MET A 63 5.23 7.79 -22.08
C MET A 63 4.21 7.01 -21.24
N THR A 64 4.02 7.45 -19.99
CA THR A 64 3.06 6.85 -19.08
C THR A 64 1.61 7.08 -19.49
N VAL A 65 1.26 8.27 -20.00
CA VAL A 65 -0.06 8.57 -20.55
C VAL A 65 -0.33 7.73 -21.80
N ALA A 66 0.65 7.62 -22.70
CA ALA A 66 0.53 6.77 -23.88
C ALA A 66 0.20 5.31 -23.51
N LEU A 67 0.94 4.73 -22.56
CA LEU A 67 0.66 3.38 -22.05
C LEU A 67 -0.68 3.23 -21.34
N ARG A 68 -1.20 4.30 -20.72
CA ARG A 68 -2.52 4.28 -20.06
C ARG A 68 -3.62 4.16 -21.11
N ASP A 69 -3.53 4.99 -22.15
CA ASP A 69 -4.55 5.10 -23.18
C ASP A 69 -4.51 3.91 -24.13
N ASP A 70 -3.29 3.44 -24.43
CA ASP A 70 -3.05 2.31 -25.29
C ASP A 70 -1.86 1.48 -24.79
N VAL A 71 -2.18 0.40 -24.08
CA VAL A 71 -1.19 -0.56 -23.55
C VAL A 71 -0.37 -1.22 -24.67
N ALA A 72 -0.90 -1.30 -25.89
CA ALA A 72 -0.23 -1.90 -27.03
C ALA A 72 0.50 -0.88 -27.92
N LEU A 73 0.40 0.43 -27.61
CA LEU A 73 1.00 1.56 -28.33
C LEU A 73 0.81 1.52 -29.87
N GLN A 74 -0.32 0.97 -30.30
CA GLN A 74 -0.78 0.94 -31.70
C GLN A 74 -1.14 2.34 -32.20
N ASP A 75 -1.70 3.19 -31.34
CA ASP A 75 -2.05 4.56 -31.70
C ASP A 75 -0.79 5.37 -32.06
N GLU A 76 -0.81 6.04 -33.21
CA GLU A 76 0.33 6.87 -33.64
C GLU A 76 0.46 8.15 -32.81
N THR A 77 -0.67 8.71 -32.38
CA THR A 77 -0.73 10.00 -31.69
C THR A 77 -1.47 9.84 -30.37
N HIS A 78 -0.92 10.44 -29.32
CA HIS A 78 -1.52 10.51 -28.00
C HIS A 78 -1.69 11.98 -27.58
N ALA A 79 -2.56 12.22 -26.59
CA ALA A 79 -2.89 13.56 -26.16
C ALA A 79 -2.96 13.69 -24.64
N VAL A 80 -2.50 14.82 -24.11
CA VAL A 80 -2.65 15.17 -22.69
C VAL A 80 -3.04 16.65 -22.55
N PRO A 81 -4.05 16.97 -21.74
CA PRO A 81 -4.38 18.37 -21.43
C PRO A 81 -3.19 19.10 -20.77
N MET A 82 -2.92 20.33 -21.20
CA MET A 82 -1.84 21.16 -20.66
C MET A 82 -1.97 21.33 -19.14
N ARG A 83 -3.20 21.50 -18.63
CA ARG A 83 -3.48 21.58 -17.19
C ARG A 83 -2.95 20.38 -16.39
N HIS A 84 -2.95 19.16 -16.98
CA HIS A 84 -2.47 17.95 -16.31
C HIS A 84 -0.95 17.95 -16.24
N ILE A 85 -0.26 18.41 -17.29
CA ILE A 85 1.19 18.59 -17.29
C ILE A 85 1.60 19.62 -16.24
N LEU A 86 0.94 20.79 -16.21
CA LEU A 86 1.26 21.85 -15.24
C LEU A 86 1.08 21.35 -13.81
N ARG A 87 0.00 20.63 -13.53
CA ARG A 87 -0.24 20.03 -12.23
C ARG A 87 0.81 18.99 -11.85
N TYR A 88 1.23 18.17 -12.80
CA TYR A 88 2.27 17.16 -12.59
C TYR A 88 3.62 17.78 -12.24
N LEU A 89 4.04 18.81 -12.98
CA LEU A 89 5.32 19.49 -12.76
C LEU A 89 5.32 20.37 -11.49
N GLY A 90 4.14 20.75 -11.00
CA GLY A 90 3.95 21.45 -9.72
C GLY A 90 3.50 22.90 -9.86
N THR A 91 3.31 23.58 -8.73
CA THR A 91 2.69 24.93 -8.66
C THR A 91 3.48 26.02 -9.38
N GLU A 92 4.79 25.84 -9.52
CA GLU A 92 5.67 26.78 -10.23
C GLU A 92 5.74 26.53 -11.73
N ALA A 93 5.16 25.44 -12.23
CA ALA A 93 5.15 25.16 -13.66
C ALA A 93 4.35 26.22 -14.40
N ARG A 94 4.93 26.70 -15.51
CA ARG A 94 4.33 27.69 -16.40
C ARG A 94 4.18 27.11 -17.80
N ARG A 95 3.14 27.55 -18.51
CA ARG A 95 2.85 27.09 -19.88
C ARG A 95 4.04 27.27 -20.83
N ASP A 96 4.76 28.38 -20.74
CA ASP A 96 5.91 28.64 -21.62
C ASP A 96 7.10 27.72 -21.30
N ALA A 97 7.33 27.41 -20.01
CA ALA A 97 8.33 26.43 -19.63
C ALA A 97 8.03 25.03 -20.20
N VAL A 98 6.75 24.63 -20.23
CA VAL A 98 6.34 23.37 -20.87
C VAL A 98 6.60 23.38 -22.38
N LYS A 99 6.34 24.49 -23.07
CA LYS A 99 6.67 24.63 -24.51
C LYS A 99 8.17 24.49 -24.76
N ASP A 100 8.99 25.08 -23.89
CA ASP A 100 10.43 24.97 -23.97
C ASP A 100 10.88 23.53 -23.71
N SER A 101 10.28 22.84 -22.74
CA SER A 101 10.52 21.42 -22.47
C SER A 101 10.20 20.54 -23.68
N LEU A 102 9.01 20.71 -24.28
CA LEU A 102 8.63 19.99 -25.49
C LEU A 102 9.59 20.26 -26.65
N SER A 103 10.04 21.51 -26.80
CA SER A 103 11.01 21.92 -27.83
C SER A 103 12.39 21.29 -27.60
N ARG A 104 12.82 21.14 -26.35
CA ARG A 104 14.07 20.45 -26.01
C ARG A 104 13.95 18.94 -26.22
N LEU A 105 12.84 18.33 -25.82
CA LEU A 105 12.57 16.91 -26.05
C LEU A 105 12.56 16.56 -27.55
N LEU A 106 11.98 17.42 -28.39
CA LEU A 106 11.99 17.27 -29.85
C LEU A 106 13.41 17.28 -30.46
N LYS A 107 14.33 18.05 -29.87
CA LYS A 107 15.69 18.27 -30.40
C LYS A 107 16.73 17.27 -29.91
N ASN A 108 16.48 16.60 -28.78
CA ASN A 108 17.43 15.65 -28.21
C ASN A 108 17.15 14.24 -28.74
N THR A 109 18.22 13.54 -29.08
CA THR A 109 18.19 12.13 -29.45
C THR A 109 18.94 11.29 -28.43
N VAL A 110 18.58 10.01 -28.38
CA VAL A 110 19.21 9.02 -27.51
C VAL A 110 19.53 7.75 -28.30
N SER A 111 20.54 7.05 -27.82
CA SER A 111 20.87 5.69 -28.23
C SER A 111 20.59 4.72 -27.08
N PHE A 112 20.03 3.56 -27.40
CA PHE A 112 19.76 2.48 -26.44
C PHE A 112 19.60 1.14 -27.16
N GLY A 113 20.05 0.06 -26.52
CA GLY A 113 20.00 -1.28 -27.11
C GLY A 113 20.69 -1.31 -28.49
N ALA A 114 19.95 -1.72 -29.52
CA ALA A 114 20.43 -1.76 -30.91
C ALA A 114 20.07 -0.49 -31.72
N TYR A 115 19.49 0.53 -31.09
CA TYR A 115 19.00 1.73 -31.76
C TYR A 115 19.89 2.93 -31.48
N GLU A 116 20.17 3.70 -32.54
CA GLU A 116 20.98 4.92 -32.47
C GLU A 116 20.18 6.15 -32.93
N GLN A 117 20.50 7.32 -32.38
CA GLN A 117 19.91 8.62 -32.78
C GLN A 117 18.38 8.67 -32.76
N VAL A 118 17.77 7.99 -31.80
CA VAL A 118 16.32 7.93 -31.65
C VAL A 118 15.83 9.24 -31.03
N PRO A 119 14.90 9.98 -31.66
CA PRO A 119 14.31 11.16 -31.03
C PRO A 119 13.52 10.76 -29.77
N LEU A 120 13.41 11.65 -28.79
CA LEU A 120 12.65 11.31 -27.57
C LEU A 120 11.14 11.33 -27.79
N LEU A 121 10.66 12.29 -28.60
CA LEU A 121 9.26 12.43 -29.00
C LEU A 121 9.11 13.43 -30.16
N VAL A 122 7.98 13.36 -30.85
CA VAL A 122 7.46 14.45 -31.68
C VAL A 122 6.24 15.03 -30.97
N SER A 123 6.09 16.36 -30.89
CA SER A 123 4.93 16.99 -30.24
C SER A 123 4.51 18.30 -30.86
N TRP A 124 3.24 18.65 -30.64
CA TRP A 124 2.64 19.94 -30.98
C TRP A 124 1.55 20.30 -29.98
N ILE A 125 1.12 21.56 -29.99
CA ILE A 125 0.08 22.07 -29.10
C ILE A 125 -1.11 22.50 -29.93
N GLU A 126 -2.25 21.85 -29.70
CA GLU A 126 -3.55 22.28 -30.21
C GLU A 126 -4.15 23.27 -29.20
N ARG A 127 -4.47 24.49 -29.66
CA ARG A 127 -5.14 25.49 -28.83
C ARG A 127 -6.65 25.33 -28.99
N LYS A 128 -7.37 25.13 -27.88
CA LYS A 128 -8.84 25.18 -27.84
C LYS A 128 -9.31 26.33 -26.95
N ASP A 129 -10.57 26.73 -27.09
CA ASP A 129 -11.13 27.89 -26.39
C ASP A 129 -11.09 27.77 -24.85
N ALA A 130 -11.07 26.54 -24.31
CA ALA A 130 -11.12 26.28 -22.87
C ALA A 130 -9.82 25.71 -22.26
N ASP A 131 -9.03 24.94 -23.01
CA ASP A 131 -7.77 24.35 -22.54
C ASP A 131 -6.89 23.94 -23.72
N ASP A 132 -5.57 24.03 -23.59
CA ASP A 132 -4.68 23.52 -24.63
C ASP A 132 -4.46 22.03 -24.45
N VAL A 133 -4.25 21.36 -25.59
CA VAL A 133 -3.94 19.94 -25.62
C VAL A 133 -2.56 19.76 -26.22
N VAL A 134 -1.68 19.07 -25.48
CA VAL A 134 -0.39 18.64 -26.00
C VAL A 134 -0.59 17.30 -26.69
N HIS A 135 -0.34 17.27 -27.99
CA HIS A 135 -0.32 16.06 -28.79
C HIS A 135 1.12 15.60 -28.97
N PHE A 136 1.33 14.29 -28.98
CA PHE A 136 2.67 13.73 -29.13
C PHE A 136 2.66 12.33 -29.75
N THR A 137 3.79 11.98 -30.34
CA THR A 137 4.07 10.66 -30.91
C THR A 137 5.38 10.14 -30.34
N LEU A 138 5.36 8.87 -29.91
CA LEU A 138 6.55 8.13 -29.53
C LEU A 138 7.15 7.45 -30.77
N PRO A 139 8.46 7.58 -31.02
CA PRO A 139 9.12 6.89 -32.12
C PRO A 139 9.05 5.36 -32.00
N SER A 140 9.02 4.66 -33.13
CA SER A 140 8.90 3.19 -33.18
C SER A 140 9.87 2.47 -32.23
N PRO A 141 11.18 2.80 -32.19
CA PRO A 141 12.09 2.09 -31.28
C PRO A 141 11.69 2.18 -29.81
N ILE A 142 11.15 3.32 -29.36
CA ILE A 142 10.66 3.49 -27.98
C ILE A 142 9.38 2.67 -27.78
N LYS A 143 8.46 2.68 -28.75
CA LYS A 143 7.25 1.85 -28.70
C LYS A 143 7.57 0.36 -28.66
N ASP A 144 8.53 -0.09 -29.46
CA ASP A 144 8.97 -1.48 -29.54
C ASP A 144 9.59 -1.95 -28.22
N ALA A 145 10.47 -1.13 -27.63
CA ALA A 145 11.00 -1.35 -26.29
C ALA A 145 9.90 -1.43 -25.22
N MET A 146 8.98 -0.47 -25.26
CA MET A 146 7.88 -0.33 -24.31
C MET A 146 6.78 -1.38 -24.47
N THR A 147 6.67 -2.07 -25.60
CA THR A 147 5.67 -3.14 -25.82
C THR A 147 6.25 -4.54 -25.68
N THR A 148 7.55 -4.71 -25.97
CA THR A 148 8.25 -6.00 -25.84
C THR A 148 8.39 -6.39 -24.37
N GLN A 149 8.85 -5.45 -23.52
CA GLN A 149 8.86 -5.54 -22.05
C GLN A 149 9.23 -6.92 -21.46
N THR A 150 10.24 -7.60 -22.03
CA THR A 150 10.73 -8.90 -21.53
C THR A 150 11.25 -8.76 -20.11
N GLU A 151 11.99 -7.68 -19.83
CA GLU A 151 12.44 -7.28 -18.50
C GLU A 151 12.05 -5.84 -18.23
N TYR A 152 11.37 -5.61 -17.10
CA TYR A 152 10.87 -4.29 -16.73
C TYR A 152 10.93 -4.06 -15.21
N ALA A 153 10.96 -2.79 -14.84
CA ALA A 153 10.76 -2.33 -13.47
C ALA A 153 9.72 -1.19 -13.45
N TYR A 154 9.08 -0.99 -12.30
CA TYR A 154 8.11 0.08 -12.12
C TYR A 154 8.82 1.32 -11.61
N ILE A 155 8.57 2.46 -12.24
CA ILE A 155 9.01 3.78 -11.76
C ILE A 155 7.82 4.52 -11.16
N GLU A 156 8.06 5.25 -10.08
CA GLU A 156 7.07 6.08 -9.39
C GLU A 156 6.97 7.44 -10.08
N ILE A 157 5.87 7.66 -10.78
CA ILE A 157 5.69 8.82 -11.64
C ILE A 157 5.60 10.10 -10.80
N SER A 158 5.00 10.01 -9.61
CA SER A 158 4.87 11.11 -8.64
C SER A 158 6.19 11.59 -8.03
N ALA A 159 7.24 10.74 -8.01
CA ALA A 159 8.51 11.10 -7.39
C ALA A 159 9.38 11.98 -8.30
N LEU A 160 9.26 11.80 -9.62
CA LEU A 160 10.16 12.43 -10.60
C LEU A 160 10.13 13.98 -10.59
N PRO A 161 8.97 14.67 -10.49
CA PRO A 161 8.95 16.14 -10.47
C PRO A 161 9.64 16.76 -9.24
N ALA A 162 9.76 15.99 -8.14
CA ALA A 162 10.46 16.45 -6.94
C ALA A 162 11.99 16.41 -7.11
N MET A 163 12.50 15.59 -8.03
CA MET A 163 13.93 15.45 -8.30
C MET A 163 14.45 16.59 -9.17
N ARG A 164 14.87 17.69 -8.54
CA ARG A 164 15.33 18.93 -9.22
C ARG A 164 16.60 18.78 -10.05
N SER A 165 17.36 17.69 -9.91
CA SER A 165 18.51 17.38 -10.75
C SER A 165 18.20 16.28 -11.76
N LYS A 166 18.45 16.55 -13.04
CA LYS A 166 18.30 15.56 -14.12
C LYS A 166 19.19 14.32 -13.94
N PHE A 167 20.30 14.47 -13.23
CA PHE A 167 21.21 13.35 -12.94
C PHE A 167 20.63 12.47 -11.84
N VAL A 168 19.97 13.07 -10.84
CA VAL A 168 19.33 12.35 -9.74
C VAL A 168 18.12 11.56 -10.24
N SER A 169 17.30 12.13 -11.13
CA SER A 169 16.18 11.37 -11.72
C SER A 169 16.65 10.18 -12.57
N ARG A 170 17.82 10.28 -13.22
CA ARG A 170 18.46 9.14 -13.89
C ARG A 170 19.05 8.13 -12.89
N LEU A 171 19.69 8.60 -11.82
CA LEU A 171 20.18 7.74 -10.75
C LEU A 171 19.05 6.93 -10.13
N TYR A 172 17.89 7.54 -9.89
CA TYR A 172 16.68 6.83 -9.44
C TYR A 172 16.30 5.69 -10.38
N LYS A 173 16.21 5.97 -11.68
CA LYS A 173 15.90 4.95 -12.69
C LYS A 173 16.92 3.81 -12.73
N ALA A 174 18.20 4.15 -12.60
CA ALA A 174 19.28 3.16 -12.52
C ALA A 174 19.14 2.28 -11.27
N LEU A 175 18.95 2.88 -10.09
CA LEU A 175 18.79 2.13 -8.83
C LEU A 175 17.53 1.25 -8.83
N VAL A 176 16.44 1.69 -9.48
CA VAL A 176 15.24 0.85 -9.67
C VAL A 176 15.54 -0.38 -10.54
N ALA A 177 16.34 -0.21 -11.60
CA ALA A 177 16.76 -1.32 -12.45
C ALA A 177 17.74 -2.28 -11.74
N GLU A 178 18.71 -1.75 -10.99
CA GLU A 178 19.63 -2.54 -10.16
C GLU A 178 18.88 -3.32 -9.09
N LEU A 179 17.95 -2.67 -8.38
CA LEU A 179 17.08 -3.34 -7.42
C LEU A 179 16.29 -4.48 -8.07
N LYS A 180 15.74 -4.25 -9.26
CA LYS A 180 15.02 -5.28 -10.03
C LYS A 180 15.93 -6.47 -10.35
N ALA A 181 17.19 -6.23 -10.72
CA ALA A 181 18.17 -7.27 -11.02
C ALA A 181 18.48 -8.15 -9.79
N THR A 182 18.45 -7.60 -8.58
CA THR A 182 18.62 -8.40 -7.35
C THR A 182 17.48 -9.38 -7.10
N GLY A 183 16.29 -9.14 -7.68
CA GLY A 183 15.08 -9.90 -7.41
C GLY A 183 14.51 -9.75 -5.98
N ARG A 184 15.17 -8.94 -5.13
CA ARG A 184 14.75 -8.68 -3.75
C ARG A 184 13.43 -7.90 -3.76
N ARG A 185 12.58 -8.23 -2.80
CA ARG A 185 11.33 -7.54 -2.51
C ARG A 185 11.29 -7.30 -1.02
N TRP A 186 10.47 -6.37 -0.59
CA TRP A 186 10.23 -6.19 0.84
C TRP A 186 9.68 -7.49 1.45
N ILE A 187 10.26 -7.87 2.57
CA ILE A 187 9.90 -9.04 3.39
C ILE A 187 9.56 -8.51 4.78
N LYS A 188 8.39 -8.89 5.27
CA LYS A 188 7.95 -8.57 6.62
C LYS A 188 8.95 -9.09 7.65
N SER A 189 9.38 -8.21 8.56
CA SER A 189 10.35 -8.51 9.64
C SER A 189 11.67 -9.13 9.15
N GLY A 190 11.97 -8.97 7.85
CA GLY A 190 13.15 -9.51 7.20
C GLY A 190 14.23 -8.46 7.00
N ASP A 191 15.36 -8.91 6.43
CA ASP A 191 16.39 -8.00 5.96
C ASP A 191 15.92 -7.33 4.66
N ASN A 192 15.43 -6.10 4.80
CA ASN A 192 14.99 -5.23 3.71
C ASN A 192 16.08 -4.32 3.18
N LYS A 193 17.34 -4.53 3.58
CA LYS A 193 18.47 -3.78 3.03
C LYS A 193 18.99 -4.46 1.77
N VAL A 194 19.29 -3.62 0.78
CA VAL A 194 19.94 -3.99 -0.47
C VAL A 194 21.07 -3.00 -0.70
N VAL A 195 22.29 -3.49 -0.86
CA VAL A 195 23.46 -2.64 -1.14
C VAL A 195 23.81 -2.79 -2.62
N VAL A 196 23.76 -1.69 -3.35
CA VAL A 196 24.23 -1.60 -4.73
C VAL A 196 25.56 -0.87 -4.71
N THR A 197 26.63 -1.52 -5.15
CA THR A 197 27.97 -0.92 -5.24
C THR A 197 28.28 -0.61 -6.70
N ALA A 198 28.71 0.62 -6.99
CA ALA A 198 29.10 1.03 -8.33
C ALA A 198 30.33 1.95 -8.30
N SER A 199 31.16 1.84 -9.33
CA SER A 199 32.29 2.74 -9.52
C SER A 199 31.83 4.13 -9.96
N VAL A 200 32.67 5.16 -9.77
CA VAL A 200 32.39 6.53 -10.26
C VAL A 200 32.10 6.57 -11.76
N GLU A 201 32.80 5.75 -12.54
CA GLU A 201 32.62 5.65 -13.99
C GLU A 201 31.25 5.06 -14.35
N GLN A 202 30.85 3.98 -13.66
CA GLN A 202 29.54 3.36 -13.85
C GLN A 202 28.39 4.30 -13.48
N ILE A 203 28.53 5.05 -12.38
CA ILE A 203 27.53 6.05 -11.98
C ILE A 203 27.44 7.17 -13.02
N ALA A 204 28.58 7.60 -13.58
CA ALA A 204 28.60 8.60 -14.64
C ALA A 204 27.85 8.11 -15.88
N ASP A 205 27.99 6.84 -16.24
CA ASP A 205 27.26 6.25 -17.36
C ASP A 205 25.75 6.20 -17.08
N TRP A 206 25.35 5.70 -15.91
CA TRP A 206 23.95 5.66 -15.47
C TRP A 206 23.25 7.02 -15.60
N VAL A 207 23.91 8.07 -15.14
CA VAL A 207 23.31 9.42 -15.14
C VAL A 207 23.62 10.23 -16.39
N CYS A 208 24.39 9.68 -17.33
CA CYS A 208 24.96 10.40 -18.47
C CYS A 208 25.68 11.70 -18.05
N PHE A 209 26.58 11.57 -17.09
CA PHE A 209 27.36 12.69 -16.58
C PHE A 209 28.38 13.16 -17.63
N PRO A 210 28.58 14.47 -17.80
CA PRO A 210 29.56 14.98 -18.76
C PRO A 210 30.99 14.49 -18.46
N ARG A 211 31.68 14.04 -19.50
CA ARG A 211 33.08 13.60 -19.47
C ARG A 211 33.99 14.72 -19.97
N GLU A 212 35.24 14.73 -19.51
CA GLU A 212 36.28 15.61 -20.04
C GLU A 212 36.69 15.20 -21.46
N LYS A 213 37.50 16.05 -22.13
CA LYS A 213 38.03 15.76 -23.46
C LYS A 213 38.89 14.48 -23.52
N ASP A 214 39.52 14.12 -22.40
CA ASP A 214 40.30 12.88 -22.25
C ASP A 214 39.43 11.66 -21.88
N GLY A 215 38.11 11.83 -21.84
CA GLY A 215 37.13 10.80 -21.49
C GLY A 215 36.89 10.60 -19.99
N ARG A 216 37.66 11.27 -19.12
CA ARG A 216 37.58 11.06 -17.67
C ARG A 216 36.40 11.76 -17.02
N VAL A 217 35.91 11.17 -15.93
CA VAL A 217 34.87 11.77 -15.08
C VAL A 217 35.50 12.58 -13.96
N ARG A 218 35.02 13.82 -13.76
CA ARG A 218 35.36 14.62 -12.57
C ARG A 218 34.60 14.12 -11.35
N GLY A 219 35.17 13.15 -10.62
CA GLY A 219 34.54 12.55 -9.44
C GLY A 219 34.05 13.56 -8.40
N GLY A 220 34.81 14.63 -8.12
CA GLY A 220 34.39 15.69 -7.21
C GLY A 220 33.12 16.43 -7.65
N LYS A 221 32.97 16.70 -8.96
CA LYS A 221 31.74 17.31 -9.50
C LYS A 221 30.58 16.33 -9.55
N LEU A 222 30.84 15.06 -9.79
CA LEU A 222 29.81 14.01 -9.74
C LEU A 222 29.26 13.88 -8.31
N LYS A 223 30.14 13.89 -7.30
CA LYS A 223 29.74 13.93 -5.88
C LYS A 223 28.83 15.13 -5.59
N GLU A 224 29.29 16.34 -5.90
CA GLU A 224 28.55 17.58 -5.61
C GLU A 224 27.18 17.64 -6.31
N ARG A 225 27.12 17.27 -7.60
CA ARG A 225 25.92 17.46 -8.44
C ARG A 225 24.96 16.26 -8.45
N VAL A 226 25.37 15.13 -7.88
CA VAL A 226 24.60 13.89 -7.87
C VAL A 226 24.51 13.33 -6.47
N LEU A 227 25.62 12.90 -5.88
CA LEU A 227 25.62 12.12 -4.63
C LEU A 227 25.16 12.96 -3.42
N ASP A 228 25.69 14.18 -3.28
CA ASP A 228 25.43 15.03 -2.11
C ASP A 228 23.97 15.50 -2.03
N ILE A 229 23.27 15.54 -3.17
CA ILE A 229 21.88 16.00 -3.26
C ILE A 229 20.88 14.86 -3.46
N ALA A 230 21.35 13.63 -3.73
CA ALA A 230 20.46 12.52 -4.07
C ALA A 230 19.55 12.12 -2.91
N VAL A 231 20.10 11.95 -1.70
CA VAL A 231 19.30 11.51 -0.53
C VAL A 231 18.12 12.46 -0.26
N ASP A 232 18.34 13.77 -0.35
CA ASP A 232 17.28 14.77 -0.17
C ASP A 232 16.20 14.69 -1.25
N GLN A 233 16.60 14.49 -2.50
CA GLN A 233 15.68 14.40 -3.64
C GLN A 233 14.96 13.04 -3.76
N PHE A 234 15.39 12.02 -3.01
CA PHE A 234 14.70 10.72 -2.94
C PHE A 234 13.58 10.68 -1.89
N LYS A 235 13.33 11.77 -1.15
CA LYS A 235 12.30 11.82 -0.07
C LYS A 235 10.88 11.47 -0.53
N ASP A 236 10.57 11.64 -1.80
CA ASP A 236 9.26 11.34 -2.39
C ASP A 236 9.21 9.97 -3.10
N VAL A 237 10.30 9.21 -3.09
CA VAL A 237 10.32 7.80 -3.49
C VAL A 237 9.68 6.98 -2.35
N ALA A 238 8.62 6.26 -2.66
CA ALA A 238 7.89 5.43 -1.71
C ALA A 238 8.43 3.99 -1.65
N ALA A 239 8.97 3.45 -2.74
CA ALA A 239 9.39 2.05 -2.82
C ALA A 239 10.59 1.71 -1.93
N PHE A 240 11.48 2.67 -1.67
CA PHE A 240 12.65 2.49 -0.81
C PHE A 240 13.20 3.82 -0.30
N SER A 241 13.90 3.77 0.83
CA SER A 241 14.74 4.86 1.32
C SER A 241 16.19 4.68 0.85
N LEU A 242 16.91 5.78 0.63
CA LEU A 242 18.28 5.78 0.12
C LEU A 242 19.27 6.34 1.16
N ALA A 243 20.36 5.62 1.40
CA ALA A 243 21.58 6.14 1.99
C ALA A 243 22.77 5.92 1.04
N ILE A 244 23.77 6.79 1.10
CA ILE A 244 24.93 6.77 0.20
C ILE A 244 26.21 6.82 1.03
N ASN A 245 27.05 5.79 0.86
CA ASN A 245 28.39 5.74 1.44
C ASN A 245 29.41 5.82 0.30
N ALA A 246 30.06 6.98 0.18
CA ALA A 246 31.10 7.24 -0.80
C ALA A 246 32.44 7.46 -0.07
N GLU A 247 33.06 6.37 0.38
CA GLU A 247 34.31 6.46 1.14
C GLU A 247 35.48 6.85 0.21
N PRO A 248 36.23 7.92 0.54
CA PRO A 248 37.42 8.28 -0.22
C PRO A 248 38.55 7.28 0.03
N ALA A 249 39.28 6.94 -1.02
CA ALA A 249 40.46 6.08 -0.93
C ALA A 249 41.55 6.74 -0.06
N LYS A 250 42.31 5.93 0.69
CA LYS A 250 43.41 6.38 1.54
C LYS A 250 44.70 6.64 0.74
N THR A 251 44.60 7.38 -0.35
CA THR A 251 45.73 7.74 -1.24
C THR A 251 45.78 9.25 -1.45
N ARG A 252 46.90 9.78 -1.97
CA ARG A 252 47.07 11.23 -2.18
C ARG A 252 45.94 11.77 -3.06
N GLY A 253 45.18 12.73 -2.53
CA GLY A 253 44.02 13.33 -3.22
C GLY A 253 42.67 12.69 -2.86
N ASN A 254 42.66 11.63 -2.06
CA ASN A 254 41.47 11.00 -1.50
C ASN A 254 40.33 10.74 -2.53
N PRO A 255 40.62 10.08 -3.67
CA PRO A 255 39.62 9.87 -4.72
C PRO A 255 38.53 8.90 -4.25
N ILE A 256 37.28 9.17 -4.61
CA ILE A 256 36.19 8.19 -4.47
C ILE A 256 36.34 7.20 -5.63
N LEU A 257 36.46 5.91 -5.29
CA LEU A 257 36.58 4.84 -6.28
C LEU A 257 35.22 4.19 -6.52
N ASP A 258 34.62 3.74 -5.43
CA ASP A 258 33.32 3.07 -5.40
C ASP A 258 32.37 3.80 -4.46
N VAL A 259 31.08 3.70 -4.77
CA VAL A 259 29.99 4.24 -3.96
C VAL A 259 29.03 3.11 -3.65
N GLN A 260 28.65 2.99 -2.38
CA GLN A 260 27.61 2.07 -1.94
C GLN A 260 26.31 2.84 -1.78
N PHE A 261 25.29 2.42 -2.52
CA PHE A 261 23.91 2.86 -2.37
C PHE A 261 23.18 1.84 -1.51
N GLU A 262 22.86 2.21 -0.29
CA GLU A 262 22.06 1.38 0.62
C GLU A 262 20.58 1.71 0.41
N LEU A 263 19.84 0.76 -0.17
CA LEU A 263 18.41 0.83 -0.37
C LEU A 263 17.74 0.08 0.77
N THR A 264 16.92 0.78 1.56
CA THR A 264 16.03 0.13 2.53
C THR A 264 14.65 0.04 1.90
N LEU A 265 14.25 -1.17 1.50
CA LEU A 265 12.99 -1.42 0.83
C LEU A 265 11.82 -1.11 1.76
N ASN A 266 10.79 -0.49 1.21
CA ASN A 266 9.53 -0.27 1.90
C ASN A 266 8.49 -1.28 1.35
N PRO A 267 7.46 -1.65 2.13
CA PRO A 267 6.38 -2.48 1.64
C PRO A 267 5.63 -1.80 0.51
N SER A 268 5.00 -2.63 -0.33
CA SER A 268 4.17 -2.14 -1.42
C SER A 268 3.04 -1.26 -0.91
N SER A 269 2.64 -0.28 -1.72
CA SER A 269 1.45 0.54 -1.45
C SER A 269 0.21 -0.31 -1.18
N HIS A 270 -0.67 0.18 -0.31
CA HIS A 270 -1.98 -0.42 -0.02
C HIS A 270 -2.86 -0.63 -1.26
N HIS A 271 -2.58 0.06 -2.38
CA HIS A 271 -3.23 -0.17 -3.68
C HIS A 271 -2.77 -1.47 -4.36
N GLN A 272 -1.58 -1.96 -4.04
CA GLN A 272 -0.98 -3.18 -4.60
C GLN A 272 -1.20 -4.38 -3.67
N ALA A 273 -1.41 -4.15 -2.38
CA ALA A 273 -1.78 -5.18 -1.42
C ALA A 273 -3.15 -5.76 -1.79
N ARG A 274 -3.16 -7.00 -2.27
CA ARG A 274 -4.39 -7.72 -2.60
C ARG A 274 -5.03 -8.26 -1.34
N ILE A 275 -6.34 -8.13 -1.31
CA ILE A 275 -7.22 -8.79 -0.37
C ILE A 275 -7.73 -10.08 -1.03
N LEU A 276 -7.69 -11.21 -0.32
CA LEU A 276 -8.45 -12.42 -0.65
C LEU A 276 -9.52 -12.61 0.44
N PHE A 277 -10.67 -11.95 0.33
CA PHE A 277 -11.80 -12.19 1.23
C PHE A 277 -13.10 -12.33 0.43
N ASP A 278 -14.03 -13.10 0.98
CA ASP A 278 -15.41 -13.21 0.48
C ASP A 278 -16.22 -11.98 0.92
N ALA A 279 -16.85 -11.29 -0.02
CA ALA A 279 -17.58 -10.05 0.22
C ALA A 279 -18.85 -10.26 1.06
N ALA A 280 -19.34 -11.49 1.18
CA ALA A 280 -20.61 -11.82 1.83
C ALA A 280 -20.62 -11.68 3.37
N GLY A 281 -19.47 -11.56 4.04
CA GLY A 281 -19.36 -11.63 5.51
C GLY A 281 -18.75 -10.40 6.21
N ILE A 282 -18.48 -9.31 5.50
CA ILE A 282 -17.77 -8.16 6.09
C ILE A 282 -18.73 -7.32 6.94
N ARG A 283 -18.71 -7.52 8.27
CA ARG A 283 -19.23 -6.50 9.22
C ARG A 283 -18.47 -5.19 8.96
N GLN A 284 -19.16 -4.05 8.88
CA GLN A 284 -18.49 -2.75 8.75
C GLN A 284 -17.55 -2.52 9.95
N PHE A 285 -16.24 -2.44 9.72
CA PHE A 285 -15.23 -2.12 10.74
C PHE A 285 -14.37 -0.94 10.27
N GLY A 286 -13.88 -0.15 11.22
CA GLY A 286 -13.42 1.21 10.90
C GLY A 286 -14.62 2.15 10.84
N GLY A 287 -14.53 3.25 11.59
CA GLY A 287 -15.60 4.22 11.75
C GLY A 287 -15.42 5.46 10.86
N VAL A 288 -16.53 6.17 10.64
CA VAL A 288 -16.50 7.54 10.11
C VAL A 288 -15.63 8.39 11.03
N ASP A 289 -14.66 9.12 10.49
CA ASP A 289 -13.94 10.18 11.22
C ASP A 289 -14.15 11.52 10.48
N ALA A 290 -13.59 12.60 11.04
CA ALA A 290 -13.43 13.87 10.34
C ALA A 290 -12.81 13.62 8.95
N PRO A 291 -13.25 14.34 7.89
CA PRO A 291 -12.83 14.07 6.51
C PRO A 291 -11.32 13.92 6.31
N GLU A 292 -10.52 14.72 7.00
CA GLU A 292 -9.06 14.74 6.98
C GLU A 292 -8.40 13.52 7.64
N PHE A 293 -9.09 12.83 8.55
CA PHE A 293 -8.57 11.66 9.29
C PHE A 293 -9.21 10.34 8.85
N ARG A 294 -10.20 10.40 7.95
CA ARG A 294 -10.98 9.24 7.54
C ARG A 294 -10.16 8.28 6.71
N VAL A 295 -10.01 7.06 7.23
CA VAL A 295 -9.32 5.95 6.56
C VAL A 295 -10.34 4.94 6.03
N ARG A 296 -10.16 4.45 4.80
CA ARG A 296 -11.02 3.42 4.22
C ARG A 296 -10.89 2.10 4.97
N GLN A 297 -12.00 1.38 5.10
CA GLN A 297 -12.05 0.13 5.87
C GLN A 297 -11.11 -0.96 5.32
N ASP A 298 -10.94 -1.03 4.00
CA ASP A 298 -10.06 -2.03 3.35
C ASP A 298 -8.58 -1.87 3.74
N ILE A 299 -8.16 -0.69 4.18
CA ILE A 299 -6.79 -0.43 4.66
C ILE A 299 -6.50 -1.26 5.90
N TRP A 300 -7.40 -1.26 6.88
CA TRP A 300 -7.21 -1.98 8.15
C TRP A 300 -7.17 -3.49 7.96
N LEU A 301 -8.00 -4.00 7.04
CA LEU A 301 -7.93 -5.41 6.66
C LEU A 301 -6.59 -5.76 6.04
N LYS A 302 -6.17 -5.02 5.00
CA LYS A 302 -4.88 -5.26 4.34
C LYS A 302 -3.75 -5.16 5.35
N ALA A 303 -3.76 -4.15 6.21
CA ALA A 303 -2.72 -3.94 7.21
C ALA A 303 -2.67 -5.09 8.23
N SER A 304 -3.82 -5.57 8.69
CA SER A 304 -3.88 -6.72 9.59
C SER A 304 -3.27 -7.99 8.97
N GLY A 305 -3.62 -8.30 7.72
CA GLY A 305 -3.07 -9.45 7.00
C GLY A 305 -1.62 -9.29 6.55
N HIS A 306 -1.16 -8.06 6.31
CA HIS A 306 0.16 -7.82 5.72
C HIS A 306 1.24 -7.47 6.75
N PHE A 307 0.90 -6.74 7.81
CA PHE A 307 1.86 -6.20 8.77
C PHE A 307 1.77 -6.82 10.15
N VAL A 308 0.61 -7.30 10.57
CA VAL A 308 0.46 -7.83 11.94
C VAL A 308 -0.11 -9.24 12.01
N ALA A 309 -0.09 -9.97 10.90
CA ALA A 309 -0.56 -11.37 10.85
C ALA A 309 0.10 -12.31 11.87
N ASP A 310 1.33 -12.01 12.32
CA ASP A 310 2.06 -12.82 13.30
C ASP A 310 1.64 -12.51 14.76
N PHE A 311 0.89 -11.43 14.97
CA PHE A 311 0.32 -11.07 16.27
C PHE A 311 -1.10 -11.61 16.32
N THR A 312 -1.27 -12.79 16.94
CA THR A 312 -2.54 -13.54 16.99
C THR A 312 -3.71 -12.77 17.63
N ASP A 313 -3.42 -11.72 18.40
CA ASP A 313 -4.40 -10.89 19.07
C ASP A 313 -4.58 -9.48 18.48
N LEU A 314 -3.89 -9.15 17.37
CA LEU A 314 -4.09 -7.91 16.61
C LEU A 314 -5.06 -8.11 15.46
N SER A 315 -6.31 -7.73 15.69
CA SER A 315 -7.32 -7.61 14.64
C SER A 315 -7.28 -6.23 13.97
N HIS A 316 -7.87 -6.13 12.78
CA HIS A 316 -8.11 -4.86 12.08
C HIS A 316 -8.81 -3.81 12.98
N SER A 317 -9.70 -4.24 13.89
CA SER A 317 -10.37 -3.35 14.85
C SER A 317 -9.43 -2.79 15.92
N VAL A 318 -8.46 -3.58 16.39
CA VAL A 318 -7.45 -3.10 17.35
C VAL A 318 -6.52 -2.11 16.66
N LEU A 319 -6.07 -2.41 15.44
CA LEU A 319 -5.27 -1.46 14.64
C LEU A 319 -5.99 -0.12 14.44
N PHE A 320 -7.27 -0.16 14.09
CA PHE A 320 -8.08 1.04 13.95
C PHE A 320 -8.17 1.84 15.25
N GLY A 321 -8.41 1.17 16.38
CA GLY A 321 -8.44 1.82 17.69
C GLY A 321 -7.12 2.47 18.08
N LEU A 322 -6.00 1.76 17.90
CA LEU A 322 -4.66 2.31 18.14
C LEU A 322 -4.35 3.51 17.23
N TRP A 323 -4.74 3.45 15.95
CA TRP A 323 -4.63 4.60 15.05
C TRP A 323 -5.43 5.80 15.55
N THR A 324 -6.67 5.61 15.98
CA THR A 324 -7.48 6.72 16.52
C THR A 324 -6.89 7.31 17.80
N ALA A 325 -6.17 6.51 18.59
CA ALA A 325 -5.42 7.00 19.74
C ALA A 325 -4.19 7.81 19.31
N CYS A 326 -3.44 7.40 18.28
CA CYS A 326 -2.35 8.19 17.69
C CYS A 326 -2.84 9.54 17.15
N LEU A 327 -4.02 9.55 16.51
CA LEU A 327 -4.65 10.80 16.07
C LEU A 327 -4.97 11.71 17.26
N GLN A 328 -5.47 11.15 18.36
CA GLN A 328 -5.73 11.94 19.56
C GLN A 328 -4.45 12.46 20.23
N GLU A 329 -3.41 11.63 20.31
CA GLU A 329 -2.08 12.03 20.76
C GLU A 329 -1.54 13.23 19.95
N MET A 330 -1.73 13.22 18.62
CA MET A 330 -1.35 14.33 17.76
C MET A 330 -2.15 15.60 18.06
N LEU A 331 -3.45 15.48 18.33
CA LEU A 331 -4.34 16.61 18.56
C LEU A 331 -4.15 17.24 19.94
N ASP A 332 -4.00 16.43 20.98
CA ASP A 332 -3.89 16.89 22.37
C ASP A 332 -2.43 17.10 22.82
N GLU A 333 -1.48 16.69 21.97
CA GLU A 333 -0.04 16.73 22.24
C GLU A 333 0.35 15.94 23.51
N GLN A 334 -0.41 14.90 23.85
CA GLN A 334 -0.19 14.03 25.01
C GLN A 334 0.44 12.69 24.58
N PRO A 335 1.73 12.44 24.89
CA PRO A 335 2.42 11.22 24.49
C PRO A 335 1.80 9.93 25.06
N LEU A 336 1.51 8.95 24.20
CA LEU A 336 1.13 7.59 24.60
C LEU A 336 2.35 6.71 24.93
N SER A 337 3.51 7.06 24.40
CA SER A 337 4.79 6.37 24.60
C SER A 337 5.97 7.27 24.21
N ASP A 338 7.20 6.83 24.49
CA ASP A 338 8.44 7.47 24.02
C ASP A 338 8.51 7.58 22.48
N GLY A 339 7.73 6.76 21.78
CA GLY A 339 7.55 6.81 20.33
C GLY A 339 7.02 8.15 19.82
N TYR A 340 6.30 8.93 20.65
CA TYR A 340 5.85 10.29 20.31
C TYR A 340 6.99 11.19 19.82
N ALA A 341 8.13 11.15 20.54
CA ALA A 341 9.25 12.02 20.26
C ALA A 341 10.09 11.55 19.06
N THR A 342 10.09 10.26 18.75
CA THR A 342 11.08 9.64 17.85
C THR A 342 10.49 9.12 16.55
N ARG A 343 9.22 8.69 16.54
CA ARG A 343 8.61 7.97 15.41
C ARG A 343 7.97 8.92 14.40
N ARG A 344 7.87 8.45 13.15
CA ARG A 344 7.45 9.26 12.01
C ARG A 344 5.94 9.46 11.96
N TYR A 345 5.16 8.47 12.38
CA TYR A 345 3.70 8.51 12.31
C TYR A 345 3.07 8.73 13.69
N ARG A 346 3.67 9.64 14.48
CA ARG A 346 3.24 10.05 15.82
C ARG A 346 3.35 11.57 15.98
N GLY A 347 2.56 12.17 16.87
CA GLY A 347 2.60 13.61 17.19
C GLY A 347 2.55 14.54 15.96
N GLU A 348 3.35 15.61 15.97
CA GLU A 348 3.41 16.59 14.87
C GLU A 348 3.86 15.99 13.53
N ARG A 349 4.71 14.94 13.54
CA ARG A 349 5.13 14.29 12.29
C ARG A 349 3.97 13.55 11.63
N LEU A 350 3.06 12.98 12.43
CA LEU A 350 1.81 12.42 11.91
C LEU A 350 0.97 13.48 11.19
N ARG A 351 0.87 14.70 11.75
CA ARG A 351 0.14 15.83 11.14
C ARG A 351 0.72 16.19 9.77
N GLN A 352 2.05 16.25 9.68
CA GLN A 352 2.76 16.54 8.42
C GLN A 352 2.54 15.45 7.37
N GLU A 353 2.59 14.18 7.77
CA GLU A 353 2.36 13.04 6.87
C GLU A 353 0.90 13.00 6.38
N LEU A 354 -0.08 13.26 7.26
CA LEU A 354 -1.49 13.39 6.88
C LEU A 354 -1.72 14.50 5.86
N ALA A 355 -1.13 15.68 6.09
CA ALA A 355 -1.23 16.80 5.16
C ALA A 355 -0.57 16.51 3.80
N LYS A 356 0.52 15.73 3.80
CA LYS A 356 1.30 15.41 2.59
C LYS A 356 0.70 14.28 1.76
N ARG A 357 0.25 13.20 2.43
CA ARG A 357 -0.05 11.90 1.80
C ARG A 357 -1.49 11.44 1.97
N GLY A 358 -2.27 12.12 2.82
CA GLY A 358 -3.65 11.74 3.16
C GLY A 358 -3.73 10.58 4.16
N ALA A 359 -4.94 10.39 4.70
CA ALA A 359 -5.19 9.46 5.80
C ALA A 359 -4.88 7.99 5.46
N ASP A 360 -5.34 7.48 4.31
CA ASP A 360 -5.14 6.08 3.93
C ASP A 360 -3.66 5.68 3.85
N THR A 361 -2.85 6.46 3.13
CA THR A 361 -1.42 6.21 2.96
C THR A 361 -0.67 6.34 4.27
N THR A 362 -1.04 7.32 5.09
CA THR A 362 -0.41 7.54 6.40
C THR A 362 -0.74 6.42 7.37
N ALA A 363 -1.99 5.96 7.42
CA ALA A 363 -2.41 4.83 8.24
C ALA A 363 -1.73 3.51 7.82
N TRP A 364 -1.58 3.27 6.52
CA TRP A 364 -0.83 2.14 5.98
C TRP A 364 0.63 2.16 6.44
N ALA A 365 1.28 3.33 6.32
CA ALA A 365 2.68 3.48 6.68
C ALA A 365 2.92 3.48 8.21
N TRP A 366 1.94 3.94 9.00
CA TRP A 366 1.93 3.77 10.46
C TRP A 366 1.89 2.28 10.84
N ALA A 367 1.00 1.50 10.24
CA ALA A 367 0.89 0.06 10.53
C ALA A 367 2.17 -0.71 10.14
N MET A 368 2.85 -0.28 9.07
CA MET A 368 4.18 -0.75 8.70
C MET A 368 5.22 -0.40 9.76
N GLU A 369 5.29 0.85 10.21
CA GLU A 369 6.26 1.29 11.23
C GLU A 369 6.08 0.47 12.53
N GLU A 370 4.83 0.21 12.93
CA GLU A 370 4.47 -0.69 14.05
C GLU A 370 4.87 -2.15 13.81
N ALA A 371 4.96 -2.63 12.58
CA ALA A 371 5.41 -3.99 12.30
C ALA A 371 6.94 -4.11 12.28
N GLU A 372 7.64 -3.10 11.76
CA GLU A 372 9.10 -3.10 11.64
C GLU A 372 9.80 -2.76 12.96
N ASN A 373 9.29 -1.74 13.67
CA ASN A 373 9.77 -1.35 14.98
C ASN A 373 8.58 -1.16 15.93
N PRO A 374 8.05 -2.27 16.47
CA PRO A 374 6.85 -2.26 17.30
C PRO A 374 6.93 -1.36 18.54
N ASP A 375 5.86 -0.61 18.80
CA ASP A 375 5.73 0.24 20.00
C ASP A 375 4.37 0.04 20.67
N LEU A 376 3.29 0.55 20.05
CA LEU A 376 1.94 0.39 20.59
C LEU A 376 1.46 -1.05 20.45
N VAL A 377 1.87 -1.74 19.39
CA VAL A 377 1.47 -3.13 19.16
C VAL A 377 2.13 -4.14 20.12
N LEU A 378 3.23 -3.79 20.79
CA LEU A 378 3.88 -4.63 21.82
C LEU A 378 3.28 -4.48 23.22
N ARG A 379 2.42 -3.47 23.43
CA ARG A 379 1.74 -3.29 24.71
C ARG A 379 0.89 -4.52 25.06
N SER A 380 0.67 -4.74 26.34
CA SER A 380 -0.18 -5.85 26.78
C SER A 380 -1.57 -5.75 26.14
N LYS A 381 -2.25 -6.88 26.02
CA LYS A 381 -3.62 -6.92 25.47
C LYS A 381 -4.58 -6.00 26.22
N ALA A 382 -4.40 -5.83 27.53
CA ALA A 382 -5.20 -4.91 28.35
C ALA A 382 -4.90 -3.45 28.01
N GLU A 383 -3.63 -3.05 28.00
CA GLU A 383 -3.21 -1.69 27.64
C GLU A 383 -3.64 -1.31 26.22
N ARG A 384 -3.48 -2.21 25.23
CA ARG A 384 -3.91 -1.93 23.86
C ARG A 384 -5.42 -1.70 23.76
N LYS A 385 -6.22 -2.45 24.53
CA LYS A 385 -7.67 -2.23 24.59
C LYS A 385 -8.01 -0.89 25.22
N GLU A 386 -7.32 -0.50 26.29
CA GLU A 386 -7.52 0.79 26.96
C GLU A 386 -7.18 1.96 26.02
N ILE A 387 -6.00 1.91 25.38
CA ILE A 387 -5.57 2.89 24.38
C ILE A 387 -6.57 2.97 23.23
N ALA A 388 -6.99 1.81 22.68
CA ALA A 388 -7.96 1.76 21.59
C ALA A 388 -9.34 2.31 22.01
N ALA A 389 -9.79 2.08 23.24
CA ALA A 389 -11.04 2.60 23.76
C ALA A 389 -11.00 4.12 23.96
N ALA A 390 -9.87 4.65 24.45
CA ALA A 390 -9.64 6.09 24.55
C ALA A 390 -9.67 6.75 23.16
N GLY A 391 -8.97 6.17 22.18
CA GLY A 391 -8.98 6.64 20.79
C GLY A 391 -10.38 6.62 20.15
N GLU A 392 -11.16 5.56 20.38
CA GLU A 392 -12.53 5.45 19.89
C GLU A 392 -13.48 6.48 20.56
N THR A 393 -13.30 6.75 21.85
CA THR A 393 -14.06 7.78 22.57
C THR A 393 -13.79 9.15 21.96
N ALA A 394 -12.51 9.51 21.81
CA ALA A 394 -12.11 10.76 21.19
C ALA A 394 -12.58 10.89 19.73
N ARG A 395 -12.53 9.79 18.96
CA ARG A 395 -13.12 9.77 17.61
C ARG A 395 -14.59 10.11 17.63
N ARG A 396 -15.36 9.51 18.55
CA ARG A 396 -16.80 9.78 18.63
C ARG A 396 -17.09 11.24 18.94
N GLU A 397 -16.32 11.83 19.85
CA GLU A 397 -16.40 13.26 20.17
C GLU A 397 -16.08 14.12 18.94
N ARG A 398 -15.03 13.81 18.17
CA ARG A 398 -14.71 14.54 16.92
C ARG A 398 -15.82 14.49 15.88
N VAL A 399 -16.51 13.36 15.75
CA VAL A 399 -17.48 13.13 14.67
C VAL A 399 -18.89 13.58 15.05
N TRP A 400 -19.30 13.34 16.28
CA TRP A 400 -20.66 13.55 16.74
C TRP A 400 -20.79 14.62 17.83
N GLY A 401 -19.68 15.13 18.39
CA GLY A 401 -19.67 16.18 19.40
C GLY A 401 -20.57 15.84 20.59
N GLU A 402 -21.46 16.75 20.95
CA GLU A 402 -22.46 16.57 22.02
C GLU A 402 -23.43 15.40 21.79
N ASN A 403 -23.56 14.92 20.55
CA ASN A 403 -24.39 13.75 20.21
C ASN A 403 -23.61 12.42 20.29
N ALA A 404 -22.35 12.44 20.74
CA ALA A 404 -21.56 11.23 20.93
C ALA A 404 -22.18 10.37 22.05
N LYS A 405 -22.75 9.21 21.68
CA LYS A 405 -23.11 8.20 22.68
C LYS A 405 -21.84 7.68 23.34
N PRO A 406 -21.76 7.65 24.69
CA PRO A 406 -20.58 7.17 25.39
C PRO A 406 -20.19 5.78 24.88
N VAL A 407 -18.89 5.54 24.72
CA VAL A 407 -18.40 4.18 24.54
C VAL A 407 -18.81 3.45 25.81
N ALA A 408 -19.69 2.46 25.68
CA ALA A 408 -19.96 1.57 26.80
C ALA A 408 -18.64 0.88 27.12
N VAL A 409 -17.92 1.42 28.10
CA VAL A 409 -16.93 0.66 28.84
C VAL A 409 -17.75 -0.50 29.38
N GLN A 410 -17.60 -1.69 28.79
CA GLN A 410 -18.04 -2.89 29.45
C GLN A 410 -17.27 -2.89 30.77
N GLN A 411 -17.92 -2.40 31.83
CA GLN A 411 -17.59 -2.84 33.18
C GLN A 411 -17.47 -4.36 33.08
N PRO A 412 -16.47 -4.98 33.73
CA PRO A 412 -16.43 -6.43 33.81
C PRO A 412 -17.84 -6.84 34.22
N ALA A 413 -18.51 -7.59 33.35
CA ALA A 413 -19.88 -7.99 33.58
C ALA A 413 -19.92 -8.48 35.02
N ALA A 414 -20.76 -7.84 35.83
CA ALA A 414 -21.06 -8.35 37.15
C ALA A 414 -21.26 -9.85 36.97
N VAL A 415 -20.48 -10.64 37.71
CA VAL A 415 -20.53 -12.10 37.71
C VAL A 415 -21.99 -12.47 37.54
N ILE A 416 -22.36 -12.90 36.33
CA ILE A 416 -23.69 -13.43 36.11
C ILE A 416 -23.65 -14.68 36.95
N GLU A 417 -24.29 -14.62 38.11
CA GLU A 417 -24.67 -15.81 38.85
C GLU A 417 -25.24 -16.75 37.80
N VAL A 418 -24.54 -17.87 37.61
CA VAL A 418 -24.99 -18.99 36.81
C VAL A 418 -26.38 -19.31 37.34
N THR A 419 -27.40 -18.84 36.65
CA THR A 419 -28.78 -19.25 36.90
C THR A 419 -28.76 -20.76 36.80
N ALA A 420 -29.20 -21.39 37.88
CA ALA A 420 -29.18 -22.83 38.09
C ALA A 420 -29.56 -23.60 36.82
N ALA A 421 -28.83 -24.68 36.57
CA ALA A 421 -29.11 -25.62 35.49
C ALA A 421 -30.61 -25.97 35.45
N PRO A 422 -31.29 -25.82 34.30
CA PRO A 422 -32.67 -26.26 34.18
C PRO A 422 -32.75 -27.79 34.36
N ASP A 423 -33.81 -28.25 35.02
CA ASP A 423 -34.08 -29.66 35.24
C ASP A 423 -34.07 -30.44 33.91
N ALA A 424 -33.36 -31.57 33.87
CA ALA A 424 -33.19 -32.40 32.69
C ALA A 424 -34.55 -32.84 32.13
N THR A 425 -34.97 -32.18 31.05
CA THR A 425 -36.23 -32.45 30.34
C THR A 425 -35.97 -33.43 29.20
N SER A 426 -36.90 -34.35 28.91
CA SER A 426 -36.76 -35.28 27.77
C SER A 426 -37.01 -34.55 26.44
N PHE A 427 -36.48 -35.09 25.34
CA PHE A 427 -36.64 -34.52 23.99
C PHE A 427 -38.11 -34.19 23.65
N ASP A 428 -39.04 -35.09 23.96
CA ASP A 428 -40.46 -34.92 23.64
C ASP A 428 -41.07 -33.70 24.33
N ALA A 429 -40.62 -33.38 25.54
CA ALA A 429 -41.11 -32.26 26.35
C ALA A 429 -40.32 -30.96 26.12
N ALA A 430 -39.22 -30.99 25.37
CA ALA A 430 -38.40 -29.81 25.09
C ALA A 430 -38.99 -28.98 23.95
N SER A 431 -39.03 -27.66 24.08
CA SER A 431 -39.29 -26.74 22.97
C SER A 431 -37.99 -26.16 22.38
N GLU A 432 -36.93 -26.10 23.19
CA GLU A 432 -35.59 -25.67 22.79
C GLU A 432 -34.52 -26.71 23.11
N ILE A 433 -33.49 -26.77 22.27
CA ILE A 433 -32.33 -27.65 22.41
C ILE A 433 -31.09 -26.79 22.31
N TRP A 434 -30.34 -26.68 23.40
CA TRP A 434 -29.15 -25.84 23.47
C TRP A 434 -27.91 -26.69 23.29
N ILE A 435 -27.06 -26.34 22.33
CA ILE A 435 -25.79 -27.00 22.05
C ILE A 435 -24.68 -26.02 22.39
N ASP A 436 -23.98 -26.26 23.49
CA ASP A 436 -22.85 -25.44 23.92
C ASP A 436 -21.57 -25.95 23.25
N LEU A 437 -20.86 -25.05 22.59
CA LEU A 437 -19.59 -25.35 21.95
C LEU A 437 -18.41 -25.04 22.86
N ASP A 438 -17.32 -25.78 22.68
CA ASP A 438 -16.04 -25.58 23.37
C ASP A 438 -15.57 -24.11 23.23
N ASP A 439 -15.24 -23.49 24.36
CA ASP A 439 -14.89 -22.06 24.47
C ASP A 439 -13.53 -21.69 23.85
N THR A 440 -12.76 -22.70 23.43
CA THR A 440 -11.47 -22.55 22.73
C THR A 440 -11.62 -22.47 21.21
N LEU A 441 -12.82 -22.68 20.67
CA LEU A 441 -13.04 -22.74 19.22
C LEU A 441 -12.91 -21.38 18.55
N SER A 442 -12.27 -21.39 17.37
CA SER A 442 -12.20 -20.22 16.51
C SER A 442 -13.55 -20.00 15.80
N LEU A 443 -13.91 -18.74 15.53
CA LEU A 443 -15.13 -18.41 14.78
C LEU A 443 -15.24 -19.15 13.44
N ARG A 444 -14.10 -19.34 12.75
CA ARG A 444 -14.07 -20.10 11.50
C ARG A 444 -14.43 -21.57 11.71
N THR A 445 -13.95 -22.17 12.78
CA THR A 445 -14.29 -23.57 13.13
C THR A 445 -15.79 -23.68 13.44
N ILE A 446 -16.34 -22.70 14.15
CA ILE A 446 -17.76 -22.66 14.49
C ILE A 446 -18.60 -22.53 13.21
N ASP A 447 -18.29 -21.58 12.33
CA ASP A 447 -19.03 -21.39 11.08
C ASP A 447 -18.92 -22.60 10.14
N ASP A 448 -17.70 -23.00 9.77
CA ASP A 448 -17.46 -23.99 8.72
C ASP A 448 -17.76 -25.43 9.19
N MET A 449 -17.48 -25.75 10.46
CA MET A 449 -17.49 -27.15 10.95
C MET A 449 -18.65 -27.47 11.90
N VAL A 450 -19.37 -26.47 12.40
CA VAL A 450 -20.52 -26.68 13.30
C VAL A 450 -21.80 -26.12 12.70
N LEU A 451 -21.86 -24.81 12.44
CA LEU A 451 -23.07 -24.14 11.97
C LEU A 451 -23.48 -24.61 10.57
N GLU A 452 -22.50 -24.80 9.66
CA GLU A 452 -22.76 -25.36 8.34
C GLU A 452 -23.34 -26.78 8.39
N VAL A 453 -22.91 -27.59 9.36
CA VAL A 453 -23.38 -28.98 9.53
C VAL A 453 -24.82 -28.99 10.02
N VAL A 454 -25.15 -28.17 11.02
CA VAL A 454 -26.52 -28.03 11.55
C VAL A 454 -27.47 -27.45 10.50
N ASP A 455 -27.03 -26.45 9.73
CA ASP A 455 -27.87 -25.81 8.71
C ASP A 455 -28.15 -26.72 7.52
N ARG A 456 -27.12 -27.45 7.06
CA ARG A 456 -27.20 -28.30 5.86
C ARG A 456 -27.73 -29.70 6.12
N TYR A 457 -28.00 -30.09 7.35
CA TYR A 457 -28.70 -31.33 7.63
C TYR A 457 -30.06 -31.31 6.91
N ARG A 458 -30.29 -32.26 6.00
CA ARG A 458 -31.45 -32.28 5.09
C ARG A 458 -32.54 -33.24 5.52
N ASP A 459 -32.18 -34.22 6.34
CA ASP A 459 -33.03 -35.36 6.66
C ASP A 459 -33.70 -35.13 8.02
N TRP A 460 -34.49 -34.06 8.12
CA TRP A 460 -35.27 -33.74 9.32
C TRP A 460 -36.59 -34.53 9.31
N HIS A 461 -36.87 -35.31 10.35
CA HIS A 461 -37.99 -36.27 10.38
C HIS A 461 -39.09 -35.93 11.40
N GLY A 462 -39.00 -34.80 12.11
CA GLY A 462 -39.91 -34.47 13.20
C GLY A 462 -41.30 -34.03 12.74
N GLU A 463 -42.31 -34.28 13.57
CA GLU A 463 -43.66 -33.72 13.37
C GLU A 463 -43.81 -32.33 14.02
N GLU A 464 -43.05 -32.06 15.09
CA GLU A 464 -43.03 -30.78 15.81
C GLU A 464 -41.77 -29.97 15.49
N THR A 465 -41.93 -28.64 15.37
CA THR A 465 -40.79 -27.73 15.21
C THR A 465 -40.16 -27.45 16.56
N LYS A 466 -38.87 -27.76 16.70
CA LYS A 466 -38.04 -27.43 17.86
C LYS A 466 -37.08 -26.28 17.52
N VAL A 467 -36.65 -25.51 18.52
CA VAL A 467 -35.62 -24.47 18.37
C VAL A 467 -34.26 -25.02 18.80
N ILE A 468 -33.34 -25.16 17.86
CA ILE A 468 -31.97 -25.59 18.13
C ILE A 468 -31.10 -24.35 18.26
N LYS A 469 -30.52 -24.14 19.44
CA LYS A 469 -29.70 -22.98 19.77
C LYS A 469 -28.26 -23.42 19.95
N VAL A 470 -27.42 -23.12 18.96
CA VAL A 470 -25.97 -23.38 19.05
C VAL A 470 -25.33 -22.17 19.72
N ARG A 471 -24.67 -22.37 20.86
CA ARG A 471 -24.11 -21.30 21.70
C ARG A 471 -22.60 -21.44 21.80
N TRP A 472 -21.88 -20.33 21.76
CA TRP A 472 -20.43 -20.32 21.88
C TRP A 472 -19.93 -19.05 22.56
N TRP A 473 -18.72 -19.10 23.11
CA TRP A 473 -18.13 -18.00 23.85
C TRP A 473 -17.08 -17.27 23.00
N ILE A 474 -17.31 -15.98 22.72
CA ILE A 474 -16.31 -15.10 22.12
C ILE A 474 -15.79 -14.16 23.20
N LYS A 475 -14.58 -14.43 23.68
CA LYS A 475 -13.90 -13.59 24.68
C LYS A 475 -14.76 -13.40 25.95
N GLY A 476 -15.42 -14.47 26.40
CA GLY A 476 -16.29 -14.49 27.57
C GLY A 476 -17.71 -13.96 27.34
N ASN A 477 -18.04 -13.49 26.13
CA ASN A 477 -19.43 -13.16 25.78
C ASN A 477 -20.08 -14.35 25.09
N LEU A 478 -21.24 -14.76 25.58
CA LEU A 478 -22.09 -15.76 24.95
C LEU A 478 -22.71 -15.18 23.68
N ASP A 479 -22.45 -15.83 22.55
CA ASP A 479 -23.10 -15.60 21.27
C ASP A 479 -23.85 -16.88 20.87
N PHE A 480 -24.81 -16.78 19.97
CA PHE A 480 -25.60 -17.95 19.56
C PHE A 480 -26.23 -17.81 18.17
N MET A 481 -26.59 -18.95 17.59
CA MET A 481 -27.43 -19.03 16.39
C MET A 481 -28.59 -19.99 16.61
N GLU A 482 -29.77 -19.61 16.12
CA GLU A 482 -31.00 -20.37 16.26
C GLU A 482 -31.44 -20.97 14.94
N PHE A 483 -31.80 -22.25 14.98
CA PHE A 483 -32.38 -23.00 13.87
C PHE A 483 -33.73 -23.55 14.28
N LYS A 484 -34.77 -23.25 13.50
CA LYS A 484 -36.12 -23.80 13.73
C LYS A 484 -36.32 -24.96 12.77
N LYS A 485 -36.35 -26.18 13.28
CA LYS A 485 -36.38 -27.40 12.46
C LYS A 485 -37.38 -28.42 13.00
N PRO A 486 -38.08 -29.17 12.12
CA PRO A 486 -38.94 -30.26 12.53
C PRO A 486 -38.07 -31.47 12.91
N ALA A 487 -37.68 -31.60 14.17
CA ALA A 487 -36.65 -32.54 14.61
C ALA A 487 -37.22 -33.76 15.33
N THR A 488 -36.56 -34.90 15.20
CA THR A 488 -36.68 -36.07 16.10
C THR A 488 -35.45 -36.16 17.01
N ALA A 489 -35.51 -37.01 18.04
CA ALA A 489 -34.35 -37.29 18.89
C ALA A 489 -33.16 -37.83 18.07
N ASP A 490 -33.43 -38.74 17.13
CA ASP A 490 -32.42 -39.34 16.25
C ASP A 490 -31.74 -38.30 15.34
N ASP A 491 -32.48 -37.29 14.86
CA ASP A 491 -31.91 -36.19 14.06
C ASP A 491 -30.88 -35.38 14.87
N ILE A 492 -31.22 -35.09 16.13
CA ILE A 492 -30.36 -34.34 17.06
C ILE A 492 -29.15 -35.17 17.44
N GLU A 493 -29.31 -36.46 17.73
CA GLU A 493 -28.18 -37.37 17.99
C GLU A 493 -27.24 -37.49 16.79
N THR A 494 -27.79 -37.57 15.58
CA THR A 494 -27.00 -37.64 14.34
C THR A 494 -26.18 -36.37 14.14
N ILE A 495 -26.79 -35.21 14.35
CA ILE A 495 -26.10 -33.92 14.28
C ILE A 495 -25.02 -33.84 15.35
N ILE A 496 -25.35 -34.10 16.62
CA ILE A 496 -24.38 -34.06 17.73
C ILE A 496 -23.21 -35.00 17.44
N SER A 497 -23.46 -36.23 17.00
CA SER A 497 -22.40 -37.19 16.66
C SER A 497 -21.43 -36.65 15.60
N SER A 498 -21.92 -35.87 14.64
CA SER A 498 -21.09 -35.28 13.58
C SER A 498 -20.23 -34.09 14.06
N ILE A 499 -20.63 -33.43 15.15
CA ILE A 499 -19.94 -32.26 15.73
C ILE A 499 -19.40 -32.50 17.15
N ASP A 500 -19.48 -33.74 17.67
CA ASP A 500 -19.25 -34.11 19.08
C ASP A 500 -17.95 -33.56 19.64
N ARG A 501 -16.87 -33.63 18.85
CA ARG A 501 -15.55 -33.08 19.20
C ARG A 501 -15.49 -31.56 19.45
N TYR A 502 -16.58 -30.85 19.16
CA TYR A 502 -16.72 -29.40 19.30
C TYR A 502 -17.79 -29.02 20.34
N VAL A 503 -18.53 -29.99 20.86
CA VAL A 503 -19.65 -29.78 21.78
C VAL A 503 -19.17 -30.02 23.20
N GLU A 504 -19.36 -29.04 24.08
CA GLU A 504 -19.10 -29.16 25.50
C GLU A 504 -20.27 -29.84 26.21
N ARG A 505 -21.50 -29.45 25.89
CA ARG A 505 -22.73 -30.03 26.45
C ARG A 505 -23.96 -29.74 25.61
N VAL A 506 -25.00 -30.55 25.81
CA VAL A 506 -26.32 -30.37 25.20
C VAL A 506 -27.38 -30.33 26.30
N GLU A 507 -28.26 -29.34 26.25
CA GLU A 507 -29.33 -29.12 27.24
C GLU A 507 -30.69 -29.10 26.53
N TYR A 508 -31.67 -29.83 27.06
CA TYR A 508 -33.05 -29.86 26.57
C TYR A 508 -33.92 -28.97 27.47
N VAL A 509 -34.60 -27.98 26.90
CA VAL A 509 -35.32 -26.93 27.62
C VAL A 509 -36.79 -26.93 27.21
N ALA A 510 -37.68 -26.97 28.21
CA ALA A 510 -39.13 -26.98 28.04
C ALA A 510 -39.69 -25.68 27.47
#